data_AF-A0AAV4JNT5-F1
#
_entry.id   AF-A0AAV4JNT5-F1
#
_cell.length_a   1.000
_cell.length_b   1.000
_cell.length_c   1.000
_cell.angle_alpha   90.00
_cell.angle_beta   90.00
_cell.angle_gamma   90.00
#
_symmetry.space_group_name_H-M   'P 1'
#
loop_
_entity.id
_entity.type
_entity.pdbx_description
1 polymer ?
#
loop_
_entity_poly.entity_id
_entity_poly.type
_entity_poly.pdbx_seq_one_letter_code
_entity_poly.pdbx_strand_id
1 'polypeptide(L)'
;MDKHKFGAENIYNMDETGVTTVQKPTRVIAPKGAKNVSSVVSAERGTLITLACAVNAIGNYVPPMLKFHRKNFRDHFITNGPNGCIGVANGSGWIKSLSLYIT
;
A
#
# COMPACT_ATOMS: atom_id res chain seq x y z
N MET A 1 25.93 14.56 13.79
CA MET A 1 25.83 14.24 12.34
C MET A 1 27.11 14.67 11.60
N ASP A 2 28.23 14.78 12.32
CA ASP A 2 29.37 15.60 11.88
C ASP A 2 30.50 14.79 11.22
N LYS A 3 30.35 13.46 11.19
CA LYS A 3 31.33 12.55 10.59
C LYS A 3 31.17 12.42 9.06
N HIS A 4 29.96 12.66 8.55
CA HIS A 4 29.62 12.59 7.13
C HIS A 4 28.63 13.71 6.79
N LYS A 5 28.98 14.57 5.82
CA LYS A 5 28.11 15.66 5.34
C LYS A 5 27.14 15.12 4.31
N PHE A 6 26.08 14.45 4.76
CA PHE A 6 25.02 14.00 3.87
C PHE A 6 24.12 15.18 3.50
N GLY A 7 23.96 15.42 2.20
CA GLY A 7 22.91 16.30 1.69
C GLY A 7 21.50 15.74 1.98
N ALA A 8 20.49 16.61 1.90
CA ALA A 8 19.09 16.27 2.12
C ALA A 8 18.58 15.15 1.19
N GLU A 9 19.23 14.99 0.04
CA GLU A 9 18.96 13.97 -0.95
C GLU A 9 19.45 12.56 -0.58
N ASN A 10 20.38 12.45 0.39
CA ASN A 10 21.07 11.20 0.73
C ASN A 10 20.50 10.51 1.98
N ILE A 11 19.56 11.14 2.68
CA ILE A 11 18.94 10.59 3.89
C ILE A 11 17.50 10.22 3.57
N TYR A 12 17.21 8.91 3.59
CA TYR A 12 15.85 8.40 3.40
C TYR A 12 15.27 7.94 4.73
N ASN A 13 14.05 8.39 5.03
CA ASN A 13 13.25 7.81 6.09
C ASN A 13 12.34 6.74 5.48
N MET A 14 12.36 5.54 6.04
CA MET A 14 11.51 4.42 5.62
C MET A 14 10.55 4.07 6.74
N ASP A 15 9.27 3.93 6.40
CA ASP A 15 8.25 3.53 7.36
C ASP A 15 7.19 2.63 6.70
N GLU A 16 6.47 1.90 7.54
CA GLU A 16 5.42 0.97 7.16
C GLU A 16 4.06 1.48 7.63
N THR A 17 3.08 1.47 6.73
CA THR A 17 1.71 1.84 7.06
C THR A 17 0.72 0.77 6.62
N GLY A 18 -0.29 0.51 7.46
CA GLY A 18 -1.39 -0.38 7.15
C GLY A 18 -2.42 0.33 6.28
N VAL A 19 -2.61 -0.12 5.04
CA VAL A 19 -3.63 0.42 4.13
C VAL A 19 -4.81 -0.56 4.05
N THR A 20 -6.03 -0.04 4.15
CA THR A 20 -7.24 -0.86 4.00
C THR A 20 -7.59 -1.03 2.53
N THR A 21 -7.87 -2.27 2.10
CA THR A 21 -8.43 -2.56 0.76
C THR A 21 -9.94 -2.38 0.70
N VAL A 22 -10.59 -2.15 1.86
CA VAL A 22 -12.04 -1.95 1.93
C VAL A 22 -12.36 -0.52 1.51
N GLN A 23 -13.01 -0.39 0.36
CA GLN A 23 -13.56 0.89 -0.09
C GLN A 23 -14.73 1.32 0.80
N LYS A 24 -14.72 2.58 1.24
CA LYS A 24 -15.89 3.16 1.93
C LYS A 24 -17.00 3.36 0.88
N PRO A 25 -18.19 2.80 1.09
CA PRO A 25 -19.27 2.94 0.13
C PRO A 25 -19.72 4.41 0.07
N THR A 26 -19.86 4.94 -1.13
CA THR A 26 -20.40 6.28 -1.36
C THR A 26 -21.90 6.29 -1.02
N ARG A 27 -22.42 7.44 -0.58
CA ARG A 27 -23.87 7.62 -0.39
C ARG A 27 -24.61 7.37 -1.70
N VAL A 28 -25.59 6.46 -1.67
CA VAL A 28 -26.45 6.17 -2.81
C VAL A 28 -27.71 7.04 -2.71
N ILE A 29 -27.98 7.85 -3.73
CA ILE A 29 -29.21 8.65 -3.83
C ILE A 29 -30.23 7.84 -4.63
N ALA A 30 -31.44 7.66 -4.09
CA ALA A 30 -32.51 6.90 -4.75
C ALA A 30 -33.88 7.60 -4.61
N PRO A 31 -34.80 7.41 -5.57
CA PRO A 31 -36.16 7.93 -5.48
C PRO A 31 -36.91 7.43 -4.24
N LYS A 32 -37.78 8.28 -3.69
CA LYS A 32 -38.64 7.94 -2.55
C LYS A 32 -39.50 6.70 -2.89
N GLY A 33 -39.32 5.61 -2.14
CA GLY A 33 -40.03 4.33 -2.34
C GLY A 33 -39.20 3.22 -2.98
N ALA A 34 -37.94 3.47 -3.36
CA ALA A 34 -37.04 2.43 -3.84
C ALA A 34 -36.72 1.42 -2.73
N LYS A 35 -37.05 0.13 -2.96
CA LYS A 35 -36.86 -0.95 -1.97
C LYS A 35 -35.50 -1.64 -2.04
N ASN A 36 -34.77 -1.51 -3.15
CA ASN A 36 -33.49 -2.19 -3.39
C ASN A 36 -32.37 -1.17 -3.61
N VAL A 37 -31.95 -0.50 -2.54
CA VAL A 37 -30.80 0.41 -2.55
C VAL A 37 -29.70 -0.25 -1.72
N SER A 38 -28.72 -0.86 -2.38
CA SER A 38 -27.58 -1.48 -1.70
C SER A 38 -26.27 -0.89 -2.20
N SER A 39 -25.34 -0.71 -1.27
CA SER A 39 -23.94 -0.43 -1.59
C SER A 39 -23.16 -1.73 -1.45
N VAL A 40 -22.53 -2.18 -2.54
CA VAL A 40 -21.64 -3.34 -2.48
C VAL A 40 -20.29 -2.86 -1.98
N VAL A 41 -19.90 -3.33 -0.81
CA VAL A 41 -18.51 -3.27 -0.35
C VAL A 41 -17.91 -4.67 -0.52
N SER A 42 -16.68 -4.75 -1.00
CA SER A 42 -15.99 -6.04 -1.04
C SER A 42 -15.92 -6.61 0.38
N ALA A 43 -16.44 -7.82 0.57
CA ALA A 43 -16.50 -8.51 1.86
C ALA A 43 -15.12 -9.02 2.33
N GLU A 44 -14.02 -8.50 1.78
CA GLU A 44 -12.64 -8.70 2.27
C GLU A 44 -12.43 -8.00 3.63
N ARG A 45 -13.30 -8.29 4.59
CA ARG A 45 -13.17 -7.90 5.99
C ARG A 45 -11.76 -8.23 6.47
N GLY A 46 -10.94 -7.19 6.67
CA GLY A 46 -9.84 -7.21 7.63
C GLY A 46 -8.44 -7.52 7.12
N THR A 47 -8.19 -7.65 5.81
CA THR A 47 -6.80 -7.79 5.34
C THR A 47 -6.20 -6.42 5.03
N LEU A 48 -5.69 -5.74 6.06
CA LEU A 48 -4.77 -4.61 5.87
C LEU A 48 -3.63 -5.06 4.96
N ILE A 49 -3.29 -4.28 3.93
CA ILE A 49 -2.03 -4.46 3.21
C ILE A 49 -0.97 -3.59 3.88
N THR A 50 0.28 -4.03 3.90
CA THR A 50 1.38 -3.21 4.40
C THR A 50 1.99 -2.45 3.24
N LEU A 51 2.02 -1.12 3.32
CA LEU A 51 2.74 -0.26 2.40
C LEU A 51 4.06 0.15 3.06
N ALA A 52 5.18 -0.19 2.44
CA ALA A 52 6.50 0.28 2.83
C ALA A 52 6.98 1.34 1.84
N CYS A 53 7.33 2.52 2.36
CA CYS A 53 7.76 3.67 1.56
C CYS A 53 9.04 4.25 2.16
N ALA A 54 10.01 4.62 1.31
CA ALA A 54 11.19 5.38 1.71
C ALA A 54 11.25 6.70 0.96
N VAL A 55 11.37 7.81 1.68
CA VAL A 55 11.36 9.17 1.11
C VAL A 55 12.49 9.99 1.73
N ASN A 56 13.17 10.80 0.92
CA ASN A 56 14.17 11.76 1.40
C ASN A 56 13.58 13.17 1.58
N ALA A 57 14.37 14.08 2.15
CA ALA A 57 13.89 15.42 2.48
C ALA A 57 13.59 16.30 1.25
N ILE A 58 14.11 15.96 0.07
CA ILE A 58 13.80 16.66 -1.19
C ILE A 58 12.59 16.05 -1.94
N GLY A 59 11.97 15.01 -1.39
CA GLY A 59 10.78 14.38 -1.94
C GLY A 59 11.04 13.25 -2.95
N ASN A 60 12.29 12.85 -3.16
CA ASN A 60 12.55 11.61 -3.91
C ASN A 60 12.08 10.43 -3.07
N TYR A 61 11.46 9.48 -3.74
CA TYR A 61 11.02 8.24 -3.12
C TYR A 61 11.59 7.04 -3.87
N VAL A 62 11.86 6.02 -3.09
CA VAL A 62 12.16 4.69 -3.61
C VAL A 62 10.82 4.03 -3.98
N PRO A 63 10.73 3.30 -5.11
CA PRO A 63 9.49 2.65 -5.52
C PRO A 63 8.80 1.92 -4.35
N PRO A 64 7.54 2.25 -4.03
CA PRO A 64 6.91 1.76 -2.82
C PRO A 64 6.55 0.28 -2.95
N MET A 65 6.58 -0.45 -1.83
CA MET A 65 6.24 -1.87 -1.78
C MET A 65 4.87 -2.08 -1.15
N LEU A 66 3.98 -2.78 -1.86
CA LEU A 66 2.69 -3.23 -1.36
C LEU A 66 2.79 -4.71 -1.00
N LYS A 67 2.67 -5.01 0.29
CA LYS A 67 2.75 -6.37 0.81
C LYS A 67 1.38 -6.88 1.22
N PHE A 68 0.92 -7.90 0.51
CA PHE A 68 -0.36 -8.56 0.69
C PHE A 68 -0.22 -9.75 1.66
N HIS A 69 -1.10 -9.84 2.65
CA HIS A 69 -1.21 -11.00 3.54
C HIS A 69 -1.91 -12.17 2.83
N ARG A 70 -1.33 -12.61 1.72
CA ARG A 70 -1.82 -13.70 0.87
C ARG A 70 -0.67 -14.66 0.57
N LYS A 71 -0.98 -15.93 0.29
CA LYS A 71 0.03 -16.90 -0.16
C LYS A 71 0.44 -16.70 -1.62
N ASN A 72 -0.53 -16.28 -2.45
CA ASN A 72 -0.33 -16.11 -3.89
C ASN A 72 -0.46 -14.63 -4.27
N PHE A 73 0.54 -14.12 -4.97
CA PHE A 73 0.47 -12.81 -5.61
C PHE A 73 -0.27 -12.92 -6.95
N ARG A 74 -0.98 -11.86 -7.33
CA ARG A 74 -1.56 -11.70 -8.66
C ARG A 74 -1.25 -10.29 -9.15
N ASP A 75 -0.83 -10.17 -10.39
CA ASP A 75 -0.34 -8.89 -10.94
C ASP A 75 -1.38 -7.76 -10.87
N HIS A 76 -2.67 -8.11 -10.98
CA HIS A 76 -3.73 -7.12 -10.88
C HIS A 76 -3.93 -6.51 -9.48
N PHE A 77 -3.24 -7.01 -8.44
CA PHE A 77 -3.31 -6.43 -7.09
C PHE A 77 -2.64 -5.06 -7.00
N ILE A 78 -1.73 -4.74 -7.91
CA ILE A 78 -1.08 -3.43 -8.00
C ILE A 78 -1.61 -2.59 -9.17
N THR A 79 -2.64 -3.06 -9.88
CA THR A 79 -3.31 -2.25 -10.91
C THR A 79 -3.88 -0.99 -10.28
N ASN A 80 -3.59 0.17 -10.87
CA ASN A 80 -3.91 1.50 -10.33
C ASN A 80 -3.24 1.81 -8.97
N GLY A 81 -2.19 1.08 -8.60
CA GLY A 81 -1.34 1.41 -7.47
C GLY A 81 -0.39 2.58 -7.75
N PRO A 82 0.45 2.97 -6.78
CA PRO A 82 1.45 4.01 -6.97
C PRO A 82 2.40 3.69 -8.14
N ASN A 83 2.85 4.73 -8.84
CA ASN A 83 3.73 4.56 -9.99
C ASN A 83 5.03 3.84 -9.60
N GLY A 84 5.36 2.79 -10.35
CA GLY A 84 6.54 1.95 -10.12
C GLY A 84 6.44 1.03 -8.91
N CYS A 85 5.29 0.93 -8.23
CA CYS A 85 5.17 0.11 -7.04
C CYS A 85 5.42 -1.38 -7.32
N ILE A 86 5.99 -2.06 -6.32
CA ILE A 86 6.24 -3.50 -6.36
C ILE A 86 5.25 -4.18 -5.42
N GLY A 87 4.59 -5.23 -5.92
CA GLY A 87 3.67 -6.04 -5.13
C GLY A 87 4.31 -7.35 -4.69
N VAL A 88 4.17 -7.70 -3.42
CA VAL A 88 4.61 -9.00 -2.88
C VAL A 88 3.50 -9.63 -2.04
N ALA A 89 3.39 -10.97 -2.08
CA ALA A 89 2.45 -11.70 -1.24
C ALA A 89 3.21 -12.64 -0.30
N ASN A 90 2.95 -12.53 1.00
CA ASN A 90 3.49 -13.45 1.99
C ASN A 90 2.46 -13.72 3.09
N GLY A 91 2.20 -15.00 3.35
CA GLY A 91 1.28 -15.45 4.40
C GLY A 91 1.76 -15.17 5.83
N SER A 92 3.06 -14.93 6.05
CA SER A 92 3.63 -14.86 7.41
C SER A 92 3.55 -13.49 8.10
N GLY A 93 2.99 -12.44 7.47
CA GLY A 93 2.89 -11.13 8.14
C GLY A 93 4.17 -10.26 8.10
N TRP A 94 5.35 -10.86 8.01
CA TRP A 94 6.63 -10.15 8.08
C TRP A 94 7.23 -9.79 6.71
N ILE A 95 7.83 -8.60 6.60
CA ILE A 95 8.74 -8.24 5.52
C ILE A 95 10.11 -8.87 5.84
N LYS A 96 10.66 -9.64 4.88
CA LYS A 96 11.99 -10.25 5.02
C LYS A 96 13.02 -9.36 4.34
N SER A 97 14.24 -9.33 4.86
CA SER A 97 15.35 -8.53 4.32
C SER A 97 15.57 -8.73 2.81
N LEU A 98 15.40 -9.95 2.29
CA LEU A 98 15.57 -10.25 0.86
C LEU A 98 14.48 -9.61 -0.03
N SER A 99 13.29 -9.35 0.52
CA SER A 99 12.18 -8.76 -0.23
C SER A 99 12.37 -7.27 -0.50
N LEU A 100 13.26 -6.60 0.24
CA LEU A 100 13.55 -5.16 0.14
C LEU A 100 14.81 -4.85 -0.71
N TYR A 101 15.34 -5.83 -1.46
CA TYR A 101 16.36 -5.53 -2.46
C TYR A 101 15.69 -4.99 -3.72
N ILE A 102 15.81 -3.69 -3.89
CA ILE A 102 15.35 -2.95 -5.06
C ILE A 102 16.57 -2.88 -5.98
N THR A 103 16.63 -3.82 -6.93
CA THR A 103 17.59 -3.79 -8.05
C THR A 103 17.12 -2.80 -9.11
#